data_AF-A0A6C0B6F6-F1
#
_entry.id   AF-A0A6C0B6F6-F1
#
_cell.length_a   1.000
_cell.length_b   1.000
_cell.length_c   1.000
_cell.angle_alpha   90.00
_cell.angle_beta   90.00
_cell.angle_gamma   90.00
#
_symmetry.space_group_name_H-M   'P 1'
#
loop_
_entity.id
_entity.type
_entity.pdbx_description
1 polymer ?
#
loop_
_entity_poly.entity_id
_entity_poly.type
_entity_poly.pdbx_seq_one_letter_code
_entity_poly.pdbx_strand_id
1 'polypeptide(L)'
;MSSADIPDNAKNTNYRLYILDPLSVIVKLAILRNKPVGTKFRISDNVFYIQEPGPFQALCRIYFSSGKADLQYLYNPIQIACATFLNTRFCDKTPQIRKLFQCAISGLERLKDTYKACPVIVLCLNLYVNIIENYLDEYMNDKLFKKDAMTAVYDVSTVSTLTGIWTVDRIKVVMDIIEFLCTDNLAANNVQSLEIFINNIDLMMPQLVNP
;
A
#
# COMPACT_ATOMS: atom_id res chain seq x y z
N MET A 1 -24.21 37.75 -1.12
CA MET A 1 -22.90 38.18 -0.57
C MET A 1 -22.72 37.37 0.72
N SER A 2 -21.79 36.44 0.90
CA SER A 2 -20.49 36.20 0.27
C SER A 2 -20.30 34.71 0.01
N SER A 3 -19.81 34.39 -1.19
CA SER A 3 -19.20 33.11 -1.56
C SER A 3 -17.76 33.04 -1.03
N ALA A 4 -17.17 31.84 -1.01
CA ALA A 4 -15.79 31.50 -0.63
C ALA A 4 -15.55 31.50 0.90
N ASP A 5 -15.07 30.41 1.51
CA ASP A 5 -13.84 29.72 1.14
C ASP A 5 -13.96 28.18 1.16
N ILE A 6 -13.77 27.57 -0.01
CA ILE A 6 -13.20 26.22 -0.10
C ILE A 6 -11.69 26.45 -0.23
N PRO A 7 -10.84 26.07 0.73
CA PRO A 7 -9.41 26.16 0.56
C PRO A 7 -8.92 24.94 -0.23
N ASP A 8 -9.32 24.79 -1.49
CA ASP A 8 -8.62 23.91 -2.43
C ASP A 8 -7.54 24.75 -3.11
N ASN A 9 -6.53 25.14 -2.32
CA ASN A 9 -5.31 25.73 -2.86
C ASN A 9 -4.46 24.61 -3.47
N ALA A 10 -4.82 24.17 -4.68
CA ALA A 10 -4.03 23.28 -5.53
C ALA A 10 -2.77 23.97 -6.09
N LYS A 11 -2.03 24.70 -5.25
CA LYS A 11 -0.75 25.32 -5.62
C LYS A 11 0.37 24.62 -4.86
N ASN A 12 1.16 23.85 -5.60
CA ASN A 12 2.41 23.20 -5.19
C ASN A 12 2.33 21.95 -4.29
N THR A 13 1.36 21.05 -4.49
CA THR A 13 1.53 19.69 -3.98
C THR A 13 2.65 19.01 -4.77
N ASN A 14 3.83 18.85 -4.15
CA ASN A 14 4.92 18.09 -4.75
C ASN A 14 4.60 16.60 -4.68
N TYR A 15 3.94 16.09 -5.72
CA TYR A 15 3.54 14.69 -5.87
C TYR A 15 4.73 13.71 -5.75
N ARG A 16 5.96 14.15 -6.01
CA ARG A 16 7.15 13.29 -5.85
C ARG A 16 7.36 12.81 -4.42
N LEU A 17 6.90 13.56 -3.40
CA LEU A 17 6.99 13.15 -1.99
C LEU A 17 6.04 11.99 -1.62
N TYR A 18 5.09 11.68 -2.52
CA TYR A 18 4.05 10.67 -2.32
C TYR A 18 4.18 9.49 -3.28
N ILE A 19 5.26 9.41 -4.05
CA ILE A 19 5.60 8.21 -4.82
C ILE A 19 5.96 7.11 -3.82
N LEU A 20 5.37 5.93 -3.97
CA LEU A 20 5.60 4.77 -3.11
C LEU A 20 6.08 3.60 -3.96
N ASP A 21 6.91 2.76 -3.37
CA ASP A 21 7.30 1.49 -3.98
C ASP A 21 6.09 0.53 -4.07
N PRO A 22 5.69 0.11 -5.28
CA PRO A 22 4.50 -0.72 -5.49
C PRO A 22 4.48 -2.02 -4.69
N LEU A 23 5.58 -2.78 -4.68
CA LEU A 23 5.58 -4.07 -3.99
C LEU A 23 5.70 -3.91 -2.47
N SER A 24 6.45 -2.92 -1.97
CA SER A 24 6.47 -2.58 -0.52
C SER A 24 5.07 -2.24 -0.02
N VAL A 25 4.25 -1.51 -0.79
CA VAL A 25 2.85 -1.24 -0.42
C VAL A 25 2.08 -2.54 -0.25
N ILE A 26 2.17 -3.48 -1.20
CA ILE A 26 1.48 -4.78 -1.11
C ILE A 26 1.98 -5.59 0.10
N VAL A 27 3.28 -5.63 0.36
CA VAL A 27 3.83 -6.35 1.53
C VAL A 27 3.34 -5.75 2.84
N LYS A 28 3.29 -4.42 2.95
CA LYS A 28 2.80 -3.75 4.15
C LYS A 28 1.30 -3.93 4.35
N LEU A 29 0.53 -3.94 3.27
CA LEU A 29 -0.88 -4.36 3.34
C LEU A 29 -0.98 -5.81 3.84
N ALA A 30 -0.12 -6.73 3.38
CA ALA A 30 -0.11 -8.09 3.89
C ALA A 30 0.30 -8.18 5.37
N ILE A 31 1.23 -7.34 5.84
CA ILE A 31 1.60 -7.21 7.26
C ILE A 31 0.39 -6.80 8.11
N LEU A 32 -0.41 -5.84 7.63
CA LEU A 32 -1.60 -5.35 8.34
C LEU A 32 -2.63 -6.44 8.68
N ARG A 33 -2.70 -7.54 7.92
CA ARG A 33 -3.55 -8.70 8.23
C ARG A 33 -3.31 -9.21 9.66
N ASN A 34 -2.06 -9.19 10.11
CA ASN A 34 -1.62 -9.71 11.40
C ASN A 34 -1.57 -8.65 12.52
N LYS A 35 -2.00 -7.42 12.23
CA LYS A 35 -2.03 -6.31 13.19
C LYS A 35 -3.42 -6.12 13.79
N PRO A 36 -3.53 -5.58 15.01
CA PRO A 36 -4.82 -5.39 15.66
C PRO A 36 -5.70 -4.36 14.93
N VAL A 37 -7.02 -4.51 15.04
CA VAL A 37 -7.98 -3.49 14.59
C VAL A 37 -7.73 -2.19 15.34
N GLY A 38 -7.77 -1.06 14.64
CA GLY A 38 -7.33 0.24 15.18
C GLY A 38 -5.93 0.63 14.73
N THR A 39 -5.22 -0.26 14.04
CA THR A 39 -3.98 0.05 13.32
C THR A 39 -4.27 0.96 12.15
N LYS A 40 -3.52 2.07 12.07
CA LYS A 40 -3.66 3.11 11.07
C LYS A 40 -2.40 3.18 10.22
N PHE A 41 -2.37 4.09 9.26
CA PHE A 41 -1.19 4.34 8.47
C PHE A 41 -0.92 5.83 8.27
N ARG A 42 0.29 6.13 7.82
CA ARG A 42 0.72 7.45 7.38
C ARG A 42 1.62 7.30 6.17
N ILE A 43 1.59 8.27 5.27
CA ILE A 43 2.60 8.39 4.21
C ILE A 43 3.51 9.58 4.54
N SER A 44 4.81 9.34 4.53
CA SER A 44 5.83 10.37 4.64
C SER A 44 7.12 9.88 3.98
N ASP A 45 7.90 10.78 3.42
CA ASP A 45 9.22 10.48 2.85
C ASP A 45 9.22 9.29 1.90
N ASN A 46 8.23 9.23 0.99
CA ASN A 46 8.06 8.13 0.02
C ASN A 46 7.79 6.74 0.62
N VAL A 47 7.40 6.69 1.90
CA VAL A 47 7.21 5.45 2.64
C VAL A 47 5.80 5.38 3.24
N PHE A 48 5.19 4.19 3.12
CA PHE A 48 3.93 3.83 3.76
C PHE A 48 4.20 3.27 5.17
N TYR A 49 3.88 3.99 6.24
CA TYR A 49 4.12 3.56 7.62
C TYR A 49 2.87 3.00 8.26
N ILE A 50 3.02 1.87 8.97
CA ILE A 50 1.98 1.27 9.80
C ILE A 50 2.09 1.84 11.22
N GLN A 51 0.95 2.20 11.83
CA GLN A 51 0.87 2.78 13.17
C GLN A 51 -0.12 1.98 14.02
N GLU A 52 0.42 1.15 14.90
CA GLU A 52 -0.38 0.34 15.82
C GLU A 52 -1.15 1.20 16.86
N PRO A 53 -2.28 0.69 17.37
CA PRO A 53 -3.06 1.38 18.41
C PRO A 53 -2.27 1.48 19.72
N GLY A 54 -1.91 2.70 20.11
CA GLY A 54 -1.26 2.99 21.39
C GLY A 54 -2.18 3.69 22.41
N PRO A 55 -1.80 3.72 23.70
CA PRO A 55 -2.58 4.32 24.79
C PRO A 55 -2.83 5.83 24.64
N PHE A 56 -2.12 6.51 23.74
CA PHE A 56 -2.28 7.93 23.43
C PHE A 56 -3.14 8.22 22.18
N GLN A 57 -3.93 7.26 21.69
CA GLN A 57 -4.80 7.44 20.51
C GLN A 57 -5.80 8.62 20.63
N ALA A 58 -6.11 9.09 21.84
CA ALA A 58 -6.99 10.23 22.08
C ALA A 58 -6.40 11.56 21.54
N LEU A 59 -5.09 11.78 21.67
CA LEU A 59 -4.41 12.97 21.14
C LEU A 59 -4.32 12.95 19.60
N CYS A 60 -4.22 11.76 19.01
CA CYS A 60 -4.29 11.59 17.56
C CYS A 60 -5.65 12.03 17.00
N ARG A 61 -6.75 11.98 17.75
CA ARG A 61 -8.09 12.29 17.21
C ARG A 61 -8.21 13.74 16.67
N ILE A 62 -7.38 14.66 17.14
CA ILE A 62 -7.33 16.08 16.73
C ILE A 62 -6.38 16.31 15.53
N TYR A 63 -5.31 15.51 15.40
CA TYR A 63 -4.35 15.59 14.28
C TYR A 63 -4.85 14.92 12.98
N PHE A 64 -6.06 14.34 13.01
CA PHE A 64 -6.55 13.31 12.08
C PHE A 64 -7.43 13.80 10.92
N SER A 65 -7.48 15.11 10.66
CA SER A 65 -8.06 15.62 9.41
C SER A 65 -7.15 15.37 8.20
N SER A 66 -5.83 15.27 8.40
CA SER A 66 -4.85 15.22 7.31
C SER A 66 -4.63 13.81 6.73
N GLY A 67 -4.53 12.77 7.56
CA GLY A 67 -4.18 11.40 7.10
C GLY A 67 -5.28 10.67 6.32
N LYS A 68 -6.50 11.20 6.27
CA LYS A 68 -7.60 10.64 5.46
C LYS A 68 -7.40 10.89 3.96
N ALA A 69 -6.73 11.99 3.61
CA ALA A 69 -6.39 12.32 2.24
C ALA A 69 -5.25 11.46 1.71
N ASP A 70 -4.34 10.99 2.58
CA ASP A 70 -3.19 10.21 2.17
C ASP A 70 -3.55 8.83 1.58
N LEU A 71 -4.74 8.29 1.90
CA LEU A 71 -5.19 7.01 1.35
C LEU A 71 -5.14 6.98 -0.17
N GLN A 72 -5.50 8.10 -0.82
CA GLN A 72 -5.55 8.19 -2.28
C GLN A 72 -4.21 7.83 -2.95
N TYR A 73 -3.09 8.06 -2.26
CA TYR A 73 -1.76 7.78 -2.81
C TYR A 73 -1.44 6.29 -2.92
N LEU A 74 -2.24 5.40 -2.31
CA LEU A 74 -2.10 3.95 -2.51
C LEU A 74 -2.66 3.48 -3.87
N TYR A 75 -3.50 4.29 -4.52
CA TYR A 75 -4.22 3.89 -5.73
C TYR A 75 -3.30 3.47 -6.89
N ASN A 76 -2.32 4.31 -7.22
CA ASN A 76 -1.38 4.05 -8.31
C ASN A 76 -0.39 2.90 -7.98
N PRO A 77 0.28 2.88 -6.80
CA PRO A 77 1.14 1.76 -6.38
C PRO A 77 0.45 0.39 -6.45
N ILE A 78 -0.78 0.28 -5.96
CA ILE A 78 -1.51 -0.99 -5.98
C ILE A 78 -1.74 -1.45 -7.42
N GLN A 79 -2.23 -0.55 -8.28
CA GLN A 79 -2.43 -0.85 -9.70
C GLN A 79 -1.14 -1.30 -10.38
N ILE A 80 -0.04 -0.58 -10.15
CA ILE A 80 1.28 -0.89 -10.75
C ILE A 80 1.78 -2.24 -10.24
N ALA A 81 1.64 -2.52 -8.95
CA ALA A 81 2.05 -3.80 -8.38
C ALA A 81 1.26 -4.96 -9.00
N CYS A 82 -0.06 -4.82 -9.14
CA CYS A 82 -0.89 -5.83 -9.79
C CYS A 82 -0.46 -6.07 -11.24
N ALA A 83 -0.32 -5.01 -12.05
CA ALA A 83 0.11 -5.14 -13.44
C ALA A 83 1.51 -5.76 -13.60
N THR A 84 2.43 -5.45 -12.67
CA THR A 84 3.83 -5.89 -12.73
C THR A 84 4.02 -7.31 -12.23
N PHE A 85 3.35 -7.71 -11.15
CA PHE A 85 3.64 -8.96 -10.44
C PHE A 85 2.55 -10.03 -10.57
N LEU A 86 1.33 -9.67 -11.02
CA LEU A 86 0.23 -10.63 -11.24
C LEU A 86 0.04 -11.01 -12.72
N ASN A 87 0.95 -10.63 -13.62
CA ASN A 87 0.90 -11.13 -15.00
C ASN A 87 1.27 -12.62 -15.10
N THR A 88 0.79 -13.29 -16.14
CA THR A 88 0.98 -14.74 -16.37
C THR A 88 2.46 -15.13 -16.29
N ARG A 89 3.36 -14.39 -16.95
CA ARG A 89 4.79 -14.72 -17.02
C ARG A 89 5.47 -14.73 -15.64
N PHE A 90 5.08 -13.81 -14.77
CA PHE A 90 5.62 -13.73 -13.42
C PHE A 90 5.00 -14.81 -12.52
N CYS A 91 3.67 -14.96 -12.57
CA CYS A 91 2.94 -15.97 -11.80
C CYS A 91 3.42 -17.40 -12.07
N ASP A 92 3.77 -17.73 -13.32
CA ASP A 92 4.30 -19.06 -13.68
C ASP A 92 5.63 -19.38 -12.98
N LYS A 93 6.47 -18.35 -12.76
CA LYS A 93 7.78 -18.50 -12.10
C LYS A 93 7.69 -18.39 -10.58
N THR A 94 6.73 -17.63 -10.07
CA THR A 94 6.60 -17.33 -8.65
C THR A 94 5.11 -17.38 -8.25
N PRO A 95 4.50 -18.58 -8.22
CA PRO A 95 3.05 -18.72 -7.97
C PRO A 95 2.62 -18.23 -6.58
N GLN A 96 3.53 -18.30 -5.59
CA GLN A 96 3.32 -17.79 -4.24
C GLN A 96 3.00 -16.29 -4.20
N ILE A 97 3.34 -15.52 -5.24
CA ILE A 97 3.03 -14.08 -5.31
C ILE A 97 1.52 -13.84 -5.19
N ARG A 98 0.68 -14.72 -5.72
CA ARG A 98 -0.78 -14.59 -5.61
C ARG A 98 -1.24 -14.62 -4.14
N LYS A 99 -0.60 -15.46 -3.32
CA LYS A 99 -0.87 -15.55 -1.88
C LYS A 99 -0.50 -14.27 -1.14
N LEU A 100 0.57 -13.57 -1.55
CA LEU A 100 0.90 -12.25 -1.02
C LEU A 100 -0.23 -11.25 -1.26
N PHE A 101 -0.75 -11.17 -2.48
CA PHE A 101 -1.83 -10.24 -2.82
C PHE A 101 -3.15 -10.59 -2.11
N GLN A 102 -3.44 -11.88 -1.90
CA GLN A 102 -4.56 -12.31 -1.05
C GLN A 102 -4.38 -11.87 0.42
N CYS A 103 -3.16 -11.95 0.95
CA CYS A 103 -2.87 -11.43 2.28
C CYS A 103 -3.04 -9.90 2.33
N ALA A 104 -2.66 -9.19 1.26
CA ALA A 104 -2.87 -7.74 1.15
C ALA A 104 -4.36 -7.36 1.14
N ILE A 105 -5.22 -8.12 0.44
CA ILE A 105 -6.69 -7.96 0.52
C ILE A 105 -7.15 -8.12 1.97
N SER A 106 -6.69 -9.15 2.68
CA SER A 106 -7.04 -9.35 4.08
C SER A 106 -6.61 -8.18 4.99
N GLY A 107 -5.48 -7.54 4.67
CA GLY A 107 -5.04 -6.31 5.35
C GLY A 107 -5.90 -5.08 5.02
N LEU A 108 -6.37 -4.94 3.78
CA LEU A 108 -7.32 -3.90 3.39
C LEU A 108 -8.66 -4.08 4.12
N GLU A 109 -9.15 -5.32 4.28
CA GLU A 109 -10.33 -5.61 5.10
C GLU A 109 -10.13 -5.23 6.57
N ARG A 110 -8.94 -5.47 7.14
CA ARG A 110 -8.59 -5.01 8.49
C ARG A 110 -8.59 -3.47 8.60
N LEU A 111 -8.14 -2.77 7.57
CA LEU A 111 -8.24 -1.30 7.51
C LEU A 111 -9.70 -0.85 7.41
N LYS A 112 -10.56 -1.55 6.65
CA LYS A 112 -11.99 -1.24 6.57
C LYS A 112 -12.64 -1.31 7.94
N ASP A 113 -12.34 -2.32 8.75
CA ASP A 113 -12.82 -2.41 10.14
C ASP A 113 -12.37 -1.21 10.99
N THR A 114 -11.12 -0.79 10.82
CA THR A 114 -10.53 0.36 11.53
C THR A 114 -11.21 1.68 11.16
N TYR A 115 -11.54 1.86 9.88
CA TYR A 115 -12.13 3.09 9.34
C TYR A 115 -13.64 2.98 9.08
N LYS A 116 -14.35 2.00 9.67
CA LYS A 116 -15.78 1.73 9.44
C LYS A 116 -16.71 2.95 9.64
N ALA A 117 -16.29 3.91 10.45
CA ALA A 117 -17.02 5.16 10.69
C ALA A 117 -16.80 6.23 9.61
N CYS A 118 -15.98 5.98 8.58
CA CYS A 118 -15.64 6.89 7.50
C CYS A 118 -16.02 6.26 6.14
N PRO A 119 -17.26 6.43 5.65
CA PRO A 119 -17.75 5.75 4.44
C PRO A 119 -16.90 5.98 3.19
N VAL A 120 -16.34 7.19 3.03
CA VAL A 120 -15.47 7.53 1.88
C VAL A 120 -14.19 6.68 1.88
N ILE A 121 -13.56 6.49 3.04
CA ILE A 121 -12.36 5.66 3.17
C ILE A 121 -12.70 4.20 2.88
N VAL A 122 -13.82 3.71 3.41
CA VAL A 122 -14.28 2.35 3.14
C VAL A 122 -14.54 2.13 1.64
N LEU A 123 -15.11 3.12 0.95
CA LEU A 123 -15.31 3.06 -0.50
C LEU A 123 -13.98 2.99 -1.27
N CYS A 124 -12.98 3.81 -0.89
CA CYS A 124 -11.65 3.75 -1.48
C CYS A 124 -10.97 2.39 -1.23
N LEU A 125 -11.09 1.83 -0.02
CA LEU A 125 -10.53 0.52 0.30
C LEU A 125 -11.21 -0.59 -0.50
N ASN A 126 -12.53 -0.54 -0.69
CA ASN A 126 -13.25 -1.47 -1.56
C ASN A 126 -12.76 -1.38 -3.01
N LEU A 127 -12.51 -0.17 -3.51
CA LEU A 127 -11.92 -0.01 -4.85
C LEU A 127 -10.56 -0.69 -4.96
N TYR A 128 -9.71 -0.58 -3.93
CA TYR A 128 -8.39 -1.23 -3.92
C TYR A 128 -8.49 -2.75 -3.87
N VAL A 129 -9.41 -3.29 -3.07
CA VAL A 129 -9.72 -4.73 -3.06
C VAL A 129 -10.15 -5.20 -4.45
N ASN A 130 -11.12 -4.51 -5.06
CA ASN A 130 -11.61 -4.85 -6.40
C ASN A 130 -10.50 -4.82 -7.45
N ILE A 131 -9.55 -3.86 -7.36
CA ILE A 131 -8.40 -3.81 -8.28
C ILE A 131 -7.56 -5.07 -8.13
N ILE A 132 -7.20 -5.46 -6.91
CA ILE A 132 -6.39 -6.66 -6.70
C ILE A 132 -7.14 -7.92 -7.16
N GLU A 133 -8.42 -8.05 -6.81
CA GLU A 133 -9.27 -9.18 -7.22
C GLU A 133 -9.40 -9.28 -8.74
N ASN A 134 -9.54 -8.15 -9.45
CA ASN A 134 -9.60 -8.11 -10.90
C ASN A 134 -8.38 -8.75 -11.59
N TYR A 135 -7.20 -8.63 -10.98
CA TYR A 135 -5.98 -9.28 -11.47
C TYR A 135 -5.84 -10.73 -10.96
N LEU A 136 -6.26 -11.04 -9.74
CA LEU A 136 -6.19 -12.40 -9.19
C LEU A 136 -7.14 -13.37 -9.90
N ASP A 137 -8.36 -12.93 -10.20
CA ASP A 137 -9.39 -13.73 -10.86
C ASP A 137 -9.32 -13.67 -12.39
N GLU A 138 -8.32 -12.97 -12.93
CA GLU A 138 -8.07 -12.82 -14.38
C GLU A 138 -9.26 -12.21 -15.16
N TYR A 139 -10.12 -11.43 -14.49
CA TYR A 139 -11.20 -10.69 -15.16
C TYR A 139 -10.66 -9.63 -16.14
N MET A 140 -9.46 -9.09 -15.87
CA MET A 140 -8.72 -8.16 -16.76
C MET A 140 -9.56 -6.97 -17.24
N ASN A 141 -10.40 -6.42 -16.37
CA ASN A 141 -11.20 -5.24 -16.69
C ASN A 141 -10.37 -3.96 -16.58
N ASP A 142 -9.75 -3.56 -17.69
CA ASP A 142 -8.92 -2.34 -17.79
C ASP A 142 -9.67 -1.04 -17.48
N LYS A 143 -11.01 -1.06 -17.42
CA LYS A 143 -11.83 0.13 -17.10
C LYS A 143 -11.95 0.40 -15.60
N LEU A 144 -11.50 -0.53 -14.75
CA LEU A 144 -11.57 -0.39 -13.29
C LEU A 144 -10.58 0.66 -12.78
N PHE A 145 -9.41 0.78 -13.41
CA PHE A 145 -8.42 1.79 -13.11
C PHE A 145 -8.60 3.03 -14.01
N LYS A 146 -8.64 4.21 -13.42
CA LYS A 146 -8.74 5.49 -14.13
C LYS A 146 -7.55 6.35 -13.77
N LYS A 147 -6.79 6.74 -14.78
CA LYS A 147 -5.60 7.58 -14.59
C LYS A 147 -5.97 8.89 -13.89
N ASP A 148 -5.13 9.29 -12.94
CA ASP A 148 -5.26 10.52 -12.17
C ASP A 148 -3.97 11.37 -12.28
N ALA A 149 -3.89 12.45 -11.48
CA ALA A 149 -2.72 13.30 -11.45
C ALA A 149 -1.44 12.57 -10.98
N MET A 150 -1.57 11.57 -10.11
CA MET A 150 -0.44 10.76 -9.64
C MET A 150 0.04 9.78 -10.71
N THR A 151 -0.81 9.32 -11.63
CA THR A 151 -0.37 8.42 -12.71
C THR A 151 0.76 9.01 -13.54
N ALA A 152 0.80 10.34 -13.72
CA ALA A 152 1.85 11.00 -14.48
C ALA A 152 3.23 10.96 -13.80
N VAL A 153 3.30 10.81 -12.47
CA VAL A 153 4.58 10.75 -11.75
C VAL A 153 5.19 9.35 -11.71
N TYR A 154 4.42 8.31 -12.02
CA TYR A 154 4.91 6.95 -12.20
C TYR A 154 5.28 6.69 -13.67
N ASP A 155 6.26 7.43 -14.18
CA ASP A 155 6.79 7.20 -15.52
C ASP A 155 7.57 5.88 -15.62
N VAL A 156 7.91 5.48 -16.85
CA VAL A 156 8.62 4.21 -17.13
C VAL A 156 9.94 4.12 -16.36
N SER A 157 10.67 5.24 -16.22
CA SER A 157 11.95 5.26 -15.52
C SER A 157 11.78 5.06 -14.03
N THR A 158 10.79 5.72 -13.43
CA THR A 158 10.44 5.66 -12.01
C THR A 158 9.99 4.24 -11.65
N VAL A 159 9.06 3.68 -12.44
CA VAL A 159 8.58 2.31 -12.23
C VAL A 159 9.72 1.29 -12.40
N SER A 160 10.57 1.45 -13.42
CA SER A 160 11.73 0.58 -13.61
C SER A 160 12.69 0.62 -12.41
N THR A 161 12.97 1.81 -11.87
CA THR A 161 13.82 1.97 -10.69
C THR A 161 13.21 1.28 -9.46
N LEU A 162 11.93 1.52 -9.17
CA LEU A 162 11.24 0.94 -8.01
C LEU A 162 11.16 -0.59 -8.10
N THR A 163 10.76 -1.11 -9.26
CA THR A 163 10.69 -2.56 -9.49
C THR A 163 12.07 -3.24 -9.50
N GLY A 164 13.13 -2.53 -9.92
CA GLY A 164 14.50 -3.05 -9.94
C GLY A 164 15.10 -3.36 -8.57
N ILE A 165 14.53 -2.78 -7.50
CA ILE A 165 14.90 -3.06 -6.11
C ILE A 165 14.54 -4.51 -5.74
N TRP A 166 13.52 -5.07 -6.38
CA TRP A 166 12.96 -6.37 -6.07
C TRP A 166 13.62 -7.48 -6.87
N THR A 167 14.80 -7.89 -6.41
CA THR A 167 15.48 -9.08 -6.93
C THR A 167 14.70 -10.35 -6.62
N VAL A 168 14.94 -11.41 -7.38
CA VAL A 168 14.32 -12.73 -7.16
C VAL A 168 14.52 -13.20 -5.72
N ASP A 169 15.72 -13.01 -5.16
CA ASP A 169 16.03 -13.40 -3.78
C ASP A 169 15.23 -12.59 -2.74
N ARG A 170 15.10 -11.27 -2.94
CA ARG A 170 14.31 -10.41 -2.04
C ARG A 170 12.83 -10.80 -2.07
N ILE A 171 12.28 -11.05 -3.25
CA ILE A 171 10.90 -11.52 -3.40
C ILE A 171 10.72 -12.86 -2.71
N LYS A 172 11.66 -13.80 -2.91
CA LYS A 172 11.62 -15.11 -2.27
C LYS A 172 11.62 -15.03 -0.74
N VAL A 173 12.50 -14.20 -0.15
CA VAL A 173 12.52 -13.98 1.31
C VAL A 173 11.16 -13.49 1.83
N VAL A 174 10.55 -12.52 1.13
CA VAL A 174 9.21 -12.05 1.51
C VAL A 174 8.17 -13.17 1.40
N MET A 175 8.23 -14.00 0.36
CA MET A 175 7.30 -15.11 0.17
C MET A 175 7.42 -16.16 1.25
N ASP A 176 8.64 -16.58 1.58
CA ASP A 176 8.91 -17.58 2.60
C ASP A 176 8.40 -17.08 3.98
N ILE A 177 8.63 -15.80 4.31
CA ILE A 177 8.12 -15.21 5.56
C ILE A 177 6.59 -15.13 5.55
N ILE A 178 5.96 -14.67 4.46
CA ILE A 178 4.50 -14.58 4.37
C ILE A 178 3.86 -15.96 4.47
N GLU A 179 4.45 -16.97 3.84
CA GLU A 179 3.97 -18.35 3.93
C GLU A 179 4.03 -18.86 5.36
N PHE A 180 5.14 -18.64 6.06
CA PHE A 180 5.29 -18.96 7.48
C PHE A 180 4.22 -18.26 8.34
N LEU A 181 4.02 -16.95 8.15
CA LEU A 181 3.05 -16.15 8.90
C LEU A 181 1.59 -16.55 8.62
N CYS A 182 1.30 -17.20 7.50
CA CYS A 182 -0.05 -17.71 7.22
C CYS A 182 -0.42 -18.92 8.08
N THR A 183 0.57 -19.69 8.52
CA THR A 183 0.39 -20.93 9.29
C THR A 183 0.71 -20.79 10.77
N ASP A 184 1.31 -19.66 11.17
CA ASP A 184 1.85 -19.48 12.51
C ASP A 184 0.82 -18.89 13.49
N ASN A 185 0.74 -19.50 14.68
CA ASN A 185 -0.12 -19.02 15.77
C ASN A 185 0.43 -17.76 16.44
N LEU A 186 1.73 -17.48 16.28
CA LEU A 186 2.41 -16.28 16.80
C LEU A 186 2.67 -15.23 15.70
N ALA A 187 1.89 -15.27 14.60
CA ALA A 187 2.11 -14.41 13.44
C ALA A 187 2.15 -12.91 13.80
N ALA A 188 1.40 -12.47 14.82
CA ALA A 188 1.42 -11.08 15.29
C ALA A 188 2.79 -10.63 15.84
N ASN A 189 3.57 -11.54 16.43
CA ASN A 189 4.93 -11.25 16.91
C ASN A 189 5.94 -11.44 15.78
N ASN A 190 5.83 -12.55 15.04
CA ASN A 190 6.80 -12.91 14.01
C ASN A 190 6.75 -12.01 12.77
N VAL A 191 5.64 -11.28 12.56
CA VAL A 191 5.53 -10.29 11.47
C VAL A 191 6.54 -9.14 11.60
N GLN A 192 7.08 -8.90 12.81
CA GLN A 192 8.13 -7.90 13.03
C GLN A 192 9.39 -8.17 12.20
N SER A 193 9.70 -9.44 11.93
CA SER A 193 10.82 -9.82 11.05
C SER A 193 10.62 -9.29 9.62
N LEU A 194 9.38 -9.36 9.12
CA LEU A 194 9.03 -8.83 7.81
C LEU A 194 9.02 -7.30 7.80
N GLU A 195 8.56 -6.67 8.88
CA GLU A 195 8.62 -5.21 9.04
C GLU A 195 10.06 -4.69 9.01
N ILE A 196 10.98 -5.33 9.73
CA ILE A 196 12.40 -4.95 9.72
C ILE A 196 12.98 -5.08 8.31
N PHE A 197 12.68 -6.19 7.62
CA PHE A 197 13.14 -6.40 6.25
C PHE A 197 12.66 -5.30 5.30
N ILE A 198 11.38 -4.95 5.37
CA ILE A 198 10.79 -3.90 4.52
C ILE A 198 11.28 -2.51 4.92
N ASN A 199 11.48 -2.23 6.20
CA ASN A 199 12.03 -0.95 6.65
C ASN A 199 13.44 -0.69 6.06
N ASN A 200 14.25 -1.74 5.88
CA ASN A 200 15.56 -1.60 5.22
C ASN A 200 15.42 -1.21 3.74
N ILE A 201 14.38 -1.69 3.05
CA ILE A 201 14.07 -1.29 1.68
C ILE A 201 13.56 0.16 1.65
N ASP A 202 12.70 0.53 2.61
CA ASP A 202 12.14 1.87 2.73
C ASP A 202 13.22 2.95 2.91
N LEU A 203 14.30 2.66 3.65
CA LEU A 203 15.42 3.60 3.83
C LEU A 203 16.10 4.01 2.51
N MET A 204 15.94 3.20 1.46
CA MET A 204 16.48 3.52 0.13
C MET A 204 15.55 4.43 -0.67
N MET A 205 14.26 4.52 -0.33
CA MET A 205 13.23 5.17 -1.16
C MET A 205 13.41 6.68 -1.36
N PRO A 206 13.72 7.48 -0.31
CA PRO A 206 13.88 8.93 -0.49
C PRO A 206 14.97 9.28 -1.51
N GLN A 207 16.08 8.52 -1.49
CA GLN A 207 17.23 8.71 -2.38
C GLN A 207 16.95 8.27 -3.82
N LEU A 208 16.12 7.24 -4.00
CA LEU A 208 15.80 6.69 -5.33
C LEU A 208 14.77 7.52 -6.09
N VAL A 209 13.82 8.11 -5.37
CA VAL A 209 12.71 8.88 -5.96
C VAL A 209 13.08 10.35 -6.15
N ASN A 210 13.97 10.89 -5.31
CA ASN A 210 14.46 12.27 -5.38
C ASN A 210 15.99 12.29 -5.53
N PRO A 211 16.54 11.81 -6.66
CA PRO A 211 17.97 11.81 -6.91
C PRO A 211 18.56 13.22 -7.09
#